data_AF-A0A7T7R6M7-F1
#
_entry.id   AF-A0A7T7R6M7-F1
#
_cell.length_a   1.000
_cell.length_b   1.000
_cell.length_c   1.000
_cell.angle_alpha   90.00
_cell.angle_beta   90.00
_cell.angle_gamma   90.00
#
_symmetry.space_group_name_H-M   'P 1'
#
loop_
_entity.id
_entity.type
_entity.pdbx_description
1 polymer ?
#
loop_
_entity_poly.entity_id
_entity_poly.type
_entity_poly.pdbx_seq_one_letter_code
_entity_poly.pdbx_strand_id
1 'polypeptide(L)'
;MGLIFLLLHAIISFVVGKAVVNSKPEIANWSVNKKQAVTLGWFFISVLIWLGIKAMQPDFAIEHHLFSSIGTSIIMGMIFHMALAPKKQTA
;
A
#
# COMPACT_ATOMS: atom_id res chain seq x y z
N MET A 1 -19.01 -7.17 1.03
CA MET A 1 -17.70 -7.65 1.52
C MET A 1 -16.51 -6.95 0.84
N GLY A 2 -16.39 -6.96 -0.50
CA GLY A 2 -15.23 -6.38 -1.19
C GLY A 2 -14.92 -4.91 -0.88
N LEU A 3 -15.93 -4.04 -0.79
CA LEU A 3 -15.75 -2.62 -0.45
C LEU A 3 -15.19 -2.42 0.98
N ILE A 4 -15.65 -3.23 1.95
CA ILE A 4 -15.18 -3.14 3.35
C ILE A 4 -13.70 -3.51 3.42
N PHE A 5 -13.29 -4.60 2.77
CA PHE A 5 -11.88 -4.98 2.68
C PHE A 5 -11.04 -3.91 1.98
N LEU A 6 -11.58 -3.27 0.95
CA LEU A 6 -10.91 -2.17 0.27
C LEU A 6 -10.66 -0.97 1.19
N LEU A 7 -11.68 -0.55 1.94
CA LEU A 7 -11.56 0.55 2.90
C LEU A 7 -10.58 0.20 4.04
N LEU A 8 -10.64 -1.02 4.57
CA LEU A 8 -9.70 -1.47 5.60
C LEU A 8 -8.26 -1.48 5.08
N HIS A 9 -8.03 -1.99 3.87
CA HIS A 9 -6.69 -2.01 3.27
C HIS A 9 -6.18 -0.60 2.98
N ALA A 10 -7.05 0.34 2.59
CA ALA A 10 -6.70 1.75 2.44
C ALA A 10 -6.24 2.36 3.77
N ILE A 11 -6.98 2.13 4.87
CA ILE A 11 -6.60 2.58 6.21
C ILE A 11 -5.25 1.97 6.62
N ILE A 12 -5.08 0.66 6.44
CA ILE A 12 -3.84 -0.05 6.75
C ILE A 12 -2.67 0.54 5.95
N SER A 13 -2.85 0.77 4.65
CA SER A 13 -1.81 1.35 3.77
C SER A 13 -1.36 2.71 4.30
N PHE A 14 -2.29 3.56 4.71
CA PHE A 14 -1.96 4.85 5.31
C PHE A 14 -1.23 4.70 6.65
N VAL A 15 -1.75 3.87 7.56
CA VAL A 15 -1.17 3.66 8.90
C VAL A 15 0.23 3.07 8.82
N VAL A 16 0.45 2.07 7.96
CA VAL A 16 1.77 1.46 7.74
C VAL A 16 2.72 2.50 7.15
N GLY A 17 2.29 3.30 6.16
CA GLY A 17 3.11 4.40 5.63
C GLY A 17 3.52 5.41 6.71
N LYS A 18 2.58 5.80 7.60
CA LYS A 18 2.89 6.64 8.76
C LYS A 18 3.88 5.97 9.72
N ALA A 19 3.69 4.69 10.00
CA ALA A 19 4.59 3.93 10.89
C ALA A 19 6.01 3.86 10.30
N VAL A 20 6.13 3.61 9.00
CA VAL A 20 7.41 3.54 8.27
C VAL A 20 8.17 4.87 8.36
N VAL A 21 7.53 6.00 8.05
CA VAL A 21 8.21 7.31 8.13
C VAL A 21 8.54 7.71 9.57
N ASN A 22 7.70 7.32 10.54
CA ASN A 22 7.92 7.62 11.96
C ASN A 22 8.96 6.69 12.63
N SER A 23 9.32 5.55 12.01
CA SER A 23 10.28 4.59 12.57
C SER A 23 11.72 5.10 12.60
N LYS A 24 12.03 6.11 11.76
CA LYS A 24 13.34 6.78 11.70
C LYS A 24 13.14 8.30 11.66
N PRO A 25 12.74 8.90 12.79
CA PRO A 25 12.40 10.32 12.85
C PRO A 25 13.62 11.22 12.60
N GLU A 26 14.85 10.72 12.79
CA GLU A 26 16.06 11.47 12.44
C GLU A 26 16.21 11.74 10.93
N ILE A 27 15.54 10.97 10.07
CA ILE A 27 15.55 11.19 8.62
C ILE A 27 14.38 12.13 8.27
N ALA A 28 14.56 13.42 8.54
CA ALA A 28 13.54 14.47 8.36
C ALA A 28 12.91 14.46 6.94
N ASN A 29 13.69 14.11 5.92
CA ASN A 29 13.23 13.96 4.55
C ASN A 29 13.87 12.74 3.88
N TRP A 30 13.09 11.67 3.71
CA TRP A 30 13.51 10.57 2.87
C TRP A 30 13.66 11.05 1.42
N SER A 31 14.72 10.62 0.74
CA SER A 31 14.91 10.87 -0.68
C SER A 31 13.74 10.30 -1.51
N VAL A 32 13.48 10.91 -2.66
CA VAL A 32 12.41 10.47 -3.59
C VAL A 32 12.59 8.99 -3.94
N ASN A 33 13.81 8.58 -4.28
CA ASN A 33 14.13 7.19 -4.62
C ASN A 33 13.80 6.22 -3.48
N LYS A 34 14.10 6.59 -2.22
CA LYS A 34 13.80 5.75 -1.07
C LYS A 34 12.29 5.61 -0.85
N LYS A 35 11.54 6.70 -0.98
CA LYS A 35 10.07 6.67 -0.89
C LYS A 35 9.47 5.78 -1.98
N GLN A 36 9.92 5.94 -3.23
CA GLN A 36 9.48 5.13 -4.35
C GLN A 36 9.80 3.64 -4.16
N ALA A 37 11.02 3.30 -3.70
CA ALA A 37 11.41 1.92 -3.46
C ALA A 37 10.52 1.23 -2.42
N VAL A 38 10.24 1.90 -1.29
CA VAL A 38 9.37 1.32 -0.26
C VAL A 38 7.90 1.29 -0.71
N THR A 39 7.44 2.28 -1.48
CA THR A 39 6.12 2.24 -2.12
C THR A 39 5.99 1.06 -3.09
N LEU A 40 7.01 0.77 -3.89
CA LEU A 40 7.03 -0.41 -4.77
C LEU A 40 6.96 -1.71 -3.97
N GLY A 41 7.71 -1.79 -2.87
CA GLY A 41 7.60 -2.91 -1.94
C GLY A 41 6.17 -3.10 -1.40
N TRP A 42 5.54 -2.01 -0.96
CA TRP A 42 4.14 -2.03 -0.51
C TRP A 42 3.17 -2.43 -1.63
N PHE A 43 3.37 -1.92 -2.85
CA PHE A 43 2.57 -2.28 -4.02
C PHE A 43 2.58 -3.81 -4.26
N PHE A 44 3.75 -4.45 -4.28
CA PHE A 44 3.83 -5.90 -4.49
C PHE A 44 3.16 -6.68 -3.34
N ILE A 45 3.33 -6.23 -2.09
CA ILE A 45 2.63 -6.82 -0.94
C ILE A 45 1.11 -6.69 -1.11
N SER A 46 0.60 -5.52 -1.51
CA SER A 46 -0.81 -5.32 -1.77
C SER A 46 -1.34 -6.23 -2.88
N VAL A 47 -0.56 -6.45 -3.96
CA VAL A 47 -0.95 -7.37 -5.03
C VAL A 47 -1.13 -8.79 -4.49
N LEU A 48 -0.18 -9.25 -3.66
CA LEU A 48 -0.25 -10.57 -3.03
C LEU A 48 -1.45 -10.70 -2.09
N ILE A 49 -1.75 -9.66 -1.30
CA ILE A 49 -2.93 -9.64 -0.41
C ILE A 49 -4.21 -9.79 -1.23
N TRP A 50 -4.38 -8.99 -2.29
CA TRP A 50 -5.59 -9.04 -3.11
C TRP A 50 -5.74 -10.35 -3.87
N LEU A 51 -4.65 -10.85 -4.46
CA LEU A 51 -4.64 -12.18 -5.07
C LEU A 51 -4.97 -13.27 -4.05
N GLY A 52 -4.41 -13.21 -2.84
CA GLY A 52 -4.69 -14.16 -1.78
C GLY A 52 -6.16 -14.17 -1.36
N ILE A 53 -6.78 -12.99 -1.21
CA ILE A 53 -8.23 -12.88 -0.94
C ILE A 53 -9.05 -13.48 -2.09
N LYS A 54 -8.64 -13.24 -3.34
CA LYS A 54 -9.33 -13.78 -4.52
C LYS A 54 -9.14 -15.28 -4.70
N ALA A 55 -7.99 -15.82 -4.29
CA ALA A 55 -7.70 -17.25 -4.30
C ALA A 55 -8.59 -18.07 -3.36
N MET A 56 -9.29 -17.41 -2.42
CA MET A 56 -10.31 -18.06 -1.58
C MET A 56 -11.64 -18.29 -2.30
N GLN A 57 -11.82 -17.76 -3.52
CA GLN A 57 -13.02 -18.00 -4.31
C GLN A 57 -12.94 -19.39 -5.00
N PRO A 58 -14.04 -20.17 -5.04
CA PRO A 58 -14.02 -21.55 -5.57
C PRO A 58 -13.61 -21.67 -7.04
N ASP A 59 -13.82 -20.62 -7.81
CA ASP A 59 -13.62 -20.49 -9.25
C ASP A 59 -12.36 -19.68 -9.61
N PHE A 60 -11.40 -19.58 -8.68
CA PHE A 60 -10.22 -18.75 -8.88
C PHE A 60 -9.40 -19.16 -10.11
N ALA A 61 -9.31 -18.24 -11.05
CA ALA A 61 -8.30 -18.24 -12.11
C ALA A 61 -7.48 -16.96 -12.02
N ILE A 62 -6.16 -17.10 -11.88
CA ILE A 62 -5.25 -15.97 -11.65
C ILE A 62 -5.37 -14.90 -12.75
N GLU A 63 -5.57 -15.31 -14.00
CA GLU A 63 -5.69 -14.43 -15.17
C GLU A 63 -6.84 -13.43 -15.04
N HIS A 64 -7.96 -13.85 -14.43
CA HIS A 64 -9.14 -13.00 -14.22
C HIS A 64 -8.97 -12.02 -13.05
N HIS A 65 -8.06 -12.29 -12.12
CA HIS A 65 -7.91 -11.54 -10.87
C HIS A 65 -6.61 -10.75 -10.76
N LEU A 66 -5.60 -11.06 -11.58
CA LEU A 66 -4.29 -10.41 -11.53
C LEU A 66 -4.39 -8.93 -11.88
N PHE A 67 -5.02 -8.57 -13.00
CA PHE A 67 -5.13 -7.18 -13.42
C PHE A 67 -5.95 -6.32 -12.45
N SER A 68 -7.04 -6.87 -11.90
CA SER A 68 -7.83 -6.16 -10.88
C SER A 68 -7.08 -6.01 -9.55
N SER A 69 -6.26 -7.00 -9.17
CA SER A 69 -5.40 -6.92 -7.99
C SER A 69 -4.28 -5.89 -8.17
N ILE A 70 -3.66 -5.84 -9.36
CA ILE A 70 -2.69 -4.80 -9.73
C ILE A 70 -3.34 -3.42 -9.65
N GLY A 71 -4.48 -3.20 -10.32
CA GLY A 71 -5.18 -1.92 -10.32
C GLY A 71 -5.53 -1.44 -8.92
N THR A 72 -6.06 -2.32 -8.08
CA THR A 72 -6.37 -1.98 -6.68
C THR A 72 -5.11 -1.68 -5.87
N SER A 73 -4.02 -2.39 -6.11
CA SER A 73 -2.75 -2.23 -5.40
C SER A 73 -2.01 -0.95 -5.77
N ILE A 74 -2.19 -0.43 -7.00
CA ILE A 74 -1.71 0.90 -7.37
C ILE A 74 -2.34 1.95 -6.45
N ILE A 75 -3.66 1.86 -6.18
CA ILE A 75 -4.36 2.78 -5.27
C ILE A 75 -3.80 2.70 -3.86
N MET A 76 -3.57 1.48 -3.35
CA MET A 76 -2.97 1.26 -2.02
C MET A 76 -1.53 1.82 -1.96
N GLY A 77 -0.75 1.62 -3.02
CA GLY A 77 0.59 2.20 -3.18
C GLY A 77 0.58 3.73 -3.16
N MET A 78 -0.37 4.37 -3.85
CA MET A 78 -0.54 5.83 -3.82
C MET A 78 -0.87 6.33 -2.41
N ILE A 79 -1.83 5.70 -1.73
CA ILE A 79 -2.21 6.04 -0.35
C ILE A 79 -1.00 5.91 0.59
N PHE A 80 -0.27 4.80 0.49
CA PHE A 80 0.93 4.55 1.26
C PHE A 80 2.01 5.61 0.98
N HIS A 81 2.25 5.93 -0.30
CA HIS A 81 3.22 6.96 -0.71
C HIS A 81 2.87 8.34 -0.15
N MET A 82 1.58 8.72 -0.19
CA MET A 82 1.10 9.96 0.41
C MET A 82 1.36 9.97 1.93
N ALA A 83 1.21 8.84 2.62
CA ALA A 83 1.49 8.73 4.04
C ALA A 83 2.99 8.86 4.39
N LEU A 84 3.89 8.57 3.44
CA LEU A 84 5.34 8.83 3.58
C LEU A 84 5.70 10.32 3.49
N ALA A 85 4.73 11.21 3.23
CA ALA A 85 4.98 12.64 3.33
C ALA A 85 5.45 13.00 4.75
N PRO A 86 6.50 13.84 4.88
CA PRO A 86 6.95 14.30 6.19
C PRO A 86 5.82 14.98 6.93
N LYS A 87 5.78 14.85 8.26
CA LYS A 87 4.97 15.76 9.07
C LYS A 87 5.53 17.16 8.80
N LYS A 88 4.68 18.14 8.44
CA LYS A 88 5.14 19.55 8.40
C LYS A 88 5.81 19.83 9.73
N GLN A 89 7.11 20.12 9.72
CA GLN A 89 7.81 20.61 10.90
C GLN A 89 7.15 21.95 11.22
N THR A 90 6.40 22.02 12.31
CA THR A 90 6.03 23.30 12.92
C THR A 90 7.34 23.92 13.40
N ALA A 91 7.73 25.02 12.75
CA ALA A 91 8.80 25.90 13.17
C ALA A 91 8.53 26.47 14.57
#